data_AF-A0A267MPP5-F1
#
_entry.id   AF-A0A267MPP5-F1
#
_cell.length_a   1.000
_cell.length_b   1.000
_cell.length_c   1.000
_cell.angle_alpha   90.00
_cell.angle_beta   90.00
_cell.angle_gamma   90.00
#
_symmetry.space_group_name_H-M   'P 1'
#
loop_
_entity.id
_entity.type
_entity.pdbx_description
1 polymer ?
#
loop_
_entity_poly.entity_id
_entity_poly.type
_entity_poly.pdbx_seq_one_letter_code
_entity_poly.pdbx_strand_id
1 'polypeptide(L)'
;MENKQFNKSRVVKSRPHPILAGFIDFYMVNLVIGSVVSIFNTITGINIYYEMNITGAVILTVLILGGVITYYLFYSKKVMFLSFGEFLTGRRIERNIKVWTNPFNCNRLGIFVVIIINMIMFANEWDSISRGYIYTFTGLIGKLIRIAIKAYALKEFSNRNLNGLIILIIISLLSIIGFQSQGVFPDEMKKFGTYFSLVIAAFYTVIYIIYTLIFKKQQIQ
;
A
#
# COMPACT_ATOMS: atom_id res chain seq x y z
N MET A 1 7.00 -9.79 40.06
CA MET A 1 6.60 -9.65 38.65
C MET A 1 6.00 -8.27 38.49
N GLU A 2 6.79 -7.31 38.02
CA GLU A 2 6.34 -5.94 37.81
C GLU A 2 5.43 -5.88 36.58
N ASN A 3 4.15 -5.55 36.83
CA ASN A 3 3.24 -5.12 35.77
C ASN A 3 3.79 -3.84 35.17
N LYS A 4 4.51 -3.95 34.04
CA LYS A 4 4.72 -2.83 33.13
C LYS A 4 3.34 -2.39 32.65
N GLN A 5 2.73 -1.43 33.35
CA GLN A 5 1.63 -0.65 32.83
C GLN A 5 2.14 -0.01 31.54
N PHE A 6 1.77 -0.60 30.40
CA PHE A 6 1.91 0.04 29.11
C PHE A 6 1.12 1.34 29.19
N ASN A 7 1.85 2.43 29.38
CA ASN A 7 1.33 3.78 29.38
C ASN A 7 0.54 3.92 28.08
N LYS A 8 -0.79 3.92 28.19
CA LYS A 8 -1.72 3.83 27.06
C LYS A 8 -1.62 5.17 26.34
N SER A 9 -0.66 5.27 25.43
CA SER A 9 -0.28 6.50 24.73
C SER A 9 -1.55 7.22 24.29
N ARG A 10 -1.76 8.46 24.75
CA ARG A 10 -2.92 9.27 24.36
C ARG A 10 -3.03 9.26 22.84
N VAL A 11 -4.10 8.65 22.34
CA VAL A 11 -4.39 8.62 20.91
C VAL A 11 -4.87 10.02 20.53
N VAL A 12 -4.02 10.79 19.84
CA VAL A 12 -4.37 12.15 19.42
C VAL A 12 -5.40 12.05 18.29
N LYS A 13 -6.62 12.53 18.57
CA LYS A 13 -7.67 12.64 17.56
C LYS A 13 -7.21 13.56 16.43
N SER A 14 -7.40 13.13 15.19
CA SER A 14 -7.03 13.89 14.00
C SER A 14 -8.26 14.35 13.23
N ARG A 15 -8.06 15.29 12.30
CA ARG A 15 -9.07 15.59 11.28
C ARG A 15 -9.38 14.33 10.44
N PRO A 16 -10.61 14.21 9.93
CA PRO A 16 -10.99 13.10 9.07
C PRO A 16 -10.32 13.22 7.69
N HIS A 17 -9.93 12.09 7.09
CA HIS A 17 -9.33 12.04 5.75
C HIS A 17 -10.02 11.02 4.83
N PRO A 18 -11.35 11.15 4.62
CA PRO A 18 -12.12 10.17 3.85
C PRO A 18 -11.68 10.10 2.38
N ILE A 19 -11.24 11.22 1.79
CA ILE A 19 -10.80 11.27 0.39
C ILE A 19 -9.54 10.42 0.19
N LEU A 20 -8.53 10.58 1.04
CA LEU A 20 -7.28 9.80 0.94
C LEU A 20 -7.55 8.30 1.19
N ALA A 21 -8.43 7.99 2.13
CA ALA A 21 -8.83 6.62 2.42
C ALA A 21 -9.56 5.99 1.22
N GLY A 22 -10.47 6.75 0.58
CA GLY A 22 -11.14 6.33 -0.66
C GLY A 22 -10.18 6.13 -1.82
N PHE A 23 -9.20 7.02 -1.99
CA PHE A 23 -8.14 6.86 -3.00
C PHE A 23 -7.38 5.55 -2.78
N ILE A 24 -6.95 5.26 -1.55
CA ILE A 24 -6.25 4.00 -1.23
C ILE A 24 -7.15 2.78 -1.48
N ASP A 25 -8.42 2.83 -1.08
CA ASP A 25 -9.37 1.74 -1.33
C ASP A 25 -9.57 1.49 -2.83
N PHE A 26 -9.64 2.55 -3.64
CA PHE A 26 -9.71 2.42 -5.10
C PHE A 26 -8.51 1.64 -5.66
N TYR A 27 -7.28 1.98 -5.25
CA TYR A 27 -6.09 1.24 -5.68
C TYR A 27 -6.08 -0.21 -5.19
N MET A 28 -6.53 -0.45 -3.96
CA MET A 28 -6.58 -1.81 -3.42
C MET A 28 -7.62 -2.68 -4.11
N VAL A 29 -8.80 -2.15 -4.43
CA VAL A 29 -9.81 -2.88 -5.20
C VAL A 29 -9.27 -3.22 -6.58
N ASN A 30 -8.62 -2.26 -7.26
CA ASN A 30 -7.95 -2.53 -8.55
C ASN A 30 -6.86 -3.60 -8.42
N LEU A 31 -6.07 -3.59 -7.35
CA LEU A 31 -5.06 -4.61 -7.11
C LEU A 31 -5.67 -6.00 -6.91
N VAL A 32 -6.78 -6.10 -6.17
CA VAL A 32 -7.50 -7.36 -5.95
C VAL A 32 -8.06 -7.87 -7.27
N ILE A 33 -8.74 -7.02 -8.04
CA ILE A 33 -9.30 -7.36 -9.34
C ILE A 33 -8.19 -7.79 -10.31
N GLY A 34 -7.09 -7.03 -10.40
CA GLY A 34 -5.93 -7.37 -11.22
C GLY A 34 -5.29 -8.71 -10.83
N SER A 35 -5.25 -9.01 -9.53
CA SER A 35 -4.77 -10.32 -9.02
C SER A 35 -5.68 -11.46 -9.47
N VAL A 36 -7.01 -11.28 -9.35
CA VAL A 36 -8.00 -12.29 -9.76
C VAL A 36 -7.95 -12.51 -11.28
N VAL A 37 -7.88 -11.44 -12.07
CA VAL A 37 -7.75 -11.54 -13.53
C VAL A 37 -6.44 -12.22 -13.91
N SER A 38 -5.33 -11.92 -13.22
CA SER A 38 -4.06 -12.61 -13.47
C SER A 38 -4.16 -14.11 -13.23
N ILE A 39 -4.77 -14.51 -12.11
CA ILE A 39 -4.98 -15.92 -11.77
C ILE A 39 -5.80 -16.60 -12.86
N PHE A 40 -6.90 -15.97 -13.28
CA PHE A 40 -7.75 -16.50 -14.35
C PHE A 40 -6.99 -16.63 -15.67
N ASN A 41 -6.26 -15.59 -16.10
CA ASN A 41 -5.50 -15.60 -17.34
C ASN A 41 -4.42 -16.69 -17.32
N THR A 42 -3.74 -16.88 -16.19
CA THR A 42 -2.73 -17.93 -16.02
C THR A 42 -3.34 -19.34 -16.05
N ILE A 43 -4.54 -19.55 -15.49
CA ILE A 43 -5.21 -20.87 -15.47
C ILE A 43 -5.80 -21.22 -16.84
N THR A 44 -6.46 -20.27 -17.49
CA THR A 44 -7.22 -20.52 -18.73
C THR A 44 -6.40 -20.31 -20.00
N GLY A 45 -5.29 -19.56 -19.92
CA GLY A 45 -4.54 -19.10 -21.08
C GLY A 45 -5.25 -17.98 -21.88
N ILE A 46 -6.44 -17.54 -21.45
CA ILE A 46 -7.20 -16.49 -22.12
C ILE A 46 -6.85 -15.13 -21.52
N ASN A 47 -6.53 -14.15 -22.35
CA ASN A 47 -6.26 -12.80 -21.87
C ASN A 47 -7.55 -11.95 -21.83
N ILE A 48 -8.19 -11.88 -20.66
CA ILE A 48 -9.42 -11.07 -20.47
C ILE A 48 -9.22 -9.60 -20.89
N TYR A 49 -8.04 -9.01 -20.66
CA TYR A 49 -7.82 -7.59 -20.97
C TYR A 49 -7.68 -7.33 -22.47
N TYR A 50 -7.24 -8.32 -23.25
CA TYR A 50 -7.22 -8.22 -24.70
C TYR A 50 -8.64 -8.26 -25.28
N GLU A 51 -9.50 -9.08 -24.69
CA GLU A 51 -10.92 -9.18 -25.07
C GLU A 51 -11.75 -7.98 -24.54
N MET A 52 -11.28 -7.29 -23.50
CA MET A 52 -11.92 -6.08 -22.99
C MET A 52 -11.58 -4.87 -23.87
N ASN A 53 -12.58 -4.39 -24.61
CA ASN A 53 -12.49 -3.11 -25.30
C ASN A 53 -12.33 -1.95 -24.27
N ILE A 54 -11.78 -0.81 -24.71
CA ILE A 54 -11.56 0.41 -23.91
C ILE A 54 -12.82 0.80 -23.13
N THR A 55 -13.98 0.70 -23.76
CA THR A 55 -15.29 0.98 -23.13
C THR A 55 -15.52 0.10 -21.90
N GLY A 56 -15.17 -1.19 -21.96
CA GLY A 56 -15.28 -2.10 -20.82
C GLY A 56 -14.36 -1.70 -19.68
N ALA A 57 -13.12 -1.29 -19.98
CA ALA A 57 -12.17 -0.82 -18.97
C ALA A 57 -12.65 0.47 -18.27
N VAL A 58 -13.21 1.40 -19.04
CA VAL A 58 -13.80 2.64 -18.51
C VAL A 58 -15.01 2.32 -17.62
N ILE A 59 -15.92 1.45 -18.06
CA ILE A 59 -17.10 1.05 -17.26
C ILE A 59 -16.65 0.42 -15.93
N LEU A 60 -15.69 -0.50 -15.96
CA LEU A 60 -15.16 -1.13 -14.75
C LEU A 60 -14.56 -0.10 -13.80
N THR A 61 -13.79 0.86 -14.33
CA THR A 61 -13.18 1.93 -13.52
C THR A 61 -14.24 2.81 -12.87
N VAL A 62 -15.28 3.20 -13.61
CA VAL A 62 -16.41 3.98 -13.10
C VAL A 62 -17.19 3.20 -12.04
N LEU A 63 -17.41 1.90 -12.24
CA LEU A 63 -18.08 1.05 -11.25
C LEU A 63 -17.28 0.93 -9.95
N ILE A 64 -15.96 0.74 -10.03
CA ILE A 64 -15.09 0.71 -8.85
C ILE A 64 -15.13 2.05 -8.12
N LEU A 65 -14.97 3.16 -8.85
CA LEU A 65 -15.01 4.50 -8.29
C LEU A 65 -16.36 4.79 -7.62
N GLY A 66 -17.47 4.50 -8.32
CA GLY A 66 -18.82 4.64 -7.81
C GLY A 66 -19.07 3.78 -6.56
N GLY A 67 -18.55 2.56 -6.53
CA GLY A 67 -18.61 1.67 -5.37
C GLY A 67 -17.87 2.24 -4.16
N VAL A 68 -16.65 2.75 -4.35
CA VAL A 68 -15.87 3.41 -3.29
C VAL A 68 -16.60 4.66 -2.78
N ILE A 69 -17.09 5.51 -3.67
CA ILE A 69 -17.85 6.72 -3.31
C ILE A 69 -19.10 6.34 -2.49
N THR A 70 -19.87 5.36 -2.97
CA THR A 70 -21.09 4.87 -2.31
C THR A 70 -20.76 4.31 -0.92
N TYR A 71 -19.66 3.56 -0.79
CA TYR A 71 -19.18 3.08 0.51
C TYR A 71 -18.94 4.23 1.48
N TYR A 72 -18.16 5.25 1.08
CA TYR A 72 -17.83 6.36 1.97
C TYR A 72 -19.03 7.23 2.34
N LEU A 73 -19.95 7.48 1.39
CA LEU A 73 -21.13 8.30 1.61
C LEU A 73 -22.17 7.63 2.49
N PHE A 74 -22.49 6.35 2.25
CA PHE A 74 -23.67 5.71 2.84
C PHE A 74 -23.35 4.60 3.84
N TYR A 75 -22.27 3.85 3.64
CA TYR A 75 -21.99 2.62 4.41
C TYR A 75 -20.89 2.78 5.45
N SER A 76 -19.89 3.64 5.22
CA SER A 76 -18.70 3.75 6.08
C SER A 76 -19.03 4.10 7.53
N LYS A 77 -20.16 4.78 7.76
CA LYS A 77 -20.67 5.15 9.09
C LYS A 77 -21.51 4.05 9.75
N LYS A 78 -22.10 3.14 8.95
CA LYS A 78 -23.00 2.08 9.41
C LYS A 78 -22.27 0.77 9.71
N VAL A 79 -21.19 0.50 8.98
CA VAL A 79 -20.45 -0.77 9.08
C VAL A 79 -19.32 -0.65 10.10
N MET A 80 -19.23 -1.62 11.02
CA MET A 80 -18.18 -1.71 12.07
C MET A 80 -16.91 -2.44 11.61
N PHE A 81 -16.59 -2.34 10.33
CA PHE A 81 -15.36 -2.83 9.72
C PHE A 81 -14.59 -1.66 9.14
N LEU A 82 -13.27 -1.68 9.23
CA LEU A 82 -12.41 -0.67 8.61
C LEU A 82 -11.97 -1.17 7.24
N SER A 83 -12.23 -0.39 6.21
CA SER A 83 -11.60 -0.64 4.91
C SER A 83 -10.08 -0.51 5.01
N PHE A 84 -9.35 -1.04 4.04
CA PHE A 84 -7.89 -1.00 4.05
C PHE A 84 -7.37 0.45 4.01
N GLY A 85 -8.01 1.31 3.22
CA GLY A 85 -7.74 2.74 3.16
C GLY A 85 -8.04 3.45 4.48
N GLU A 86 -9.18 3.16 5.12
CA GLU A 86 -9.50 3.67 6.46
C GLU A 86 -8.42 3.27 7.47
N PHE A 87 -8.01 2.01 7.43
CA PHE A 87 -6.98 1.49 8.30
C PHE A 87 -5.65 2.22 8.09
N LEU A 88 -5.16 2.32 6.85
CA LEU A 88 -3.86 2.93 6.55
C LEU A 88 -3.82 4.43 6.88
N THR A 89 -4.91 5.15 6.67
CA THR A 89 -5.03 6.59 6.95
C THR A 89 -5.25 6.93 8.42
N GLY A 90 -5.25 5.92 9.29
CA GLY A 90 -5.28 6.08 10.75
C GLY A 90 -6.68 6.12 11.34
N ARG A 91 -7.70 5.61 10.63
CA ARG A 91 -9.02 5.37 11.23
C ARG A 91 -8.94 4.13 12.12
N ARG A 92 -9.50 4.20 13.31
CA ARG A 92 -9.53 3.13 14.31
C ARG A 92 -10.94 3.00 14.89
N ILE A 93 -11.27 1.82 15.40
CA ILE A 93 -12.53 1.59 16.10
C ILE A 93 -12.26 1.72 17.60
N GLU A 94 -12.86 2.71 18.24
CA GLU A 94 -12.75 2.93 19.69
C GLU A 94 -14.17 2.99 20.26
N ARG A 95 -14.47 2.16 21.26
CA ARG A 95 -15.79 2.12 21.94
C ARG A 95 -16.96 2.06 20.95
N ASN A 96 -16.87 1.18 19.95
CA ASN A 96 -17.86 1.02 18.87
C ASN A 96 -18.08 2.26 17.98
N ILE A 97 -17.14 3.20 17.94
CA ILE A 97 -17.19 4.37 17.07
C ILE A 97 -15.90 4.42 16.24
N LYS A 98 -16.01 4.73 14.95
CA LYS A 98 -14.84 4.96 14.11
C LYS A 98 -14.26 6.35 14.36
N VAL A 99 -13.04 6.42 14.89
CA VAL A 99 -12.31 7.65 15.20
C VAL A 99 -11.08 7.77 14.32
N TRP A 100 -10.74 9.00 13.91
CA TRP A 100 -9.52 9.30 13.18
C TRP A 100 -8.40 9.64 14.16
N THR A 101 -7.28 8.93 14.06
CA THR A 101 -6.24 8.90 15.11
C THR A 101 -4.86 9.08 14.52
N ASN A 102 -4.08 10.09 14.93
CA ASN A 102 -2.73 10.28 14.40
C ASN A 102 -1.77 9.27 15.02
N PRO A 103 -1.21 8.31 14.27
CA PRO A 103 -0.36 7.31 14.89
C PRO A 103 0.92 7.93 15.46
N PHE A 104 1.53 8.91 14.81
CA PHE A 104 2.86 9.34 15.24
C PHE A 104 2.89 10.68 15.98
N ASN A 105 1.73 11.30 16.25
CA ASN A 105 1.56 12.62 16.86
C ASN A 105 2.30 13.79 16.15
N CYS A 106 3.17 13.50 15.18
CA CYS A 106 3.88 14.43 14.32
C CYS A 106 3.18 14.59 12.96
N ASN A 107 3.84 15.32 12.05
CA ASN A 107 3.34 15.55 10.70
C ASN A 107 3.00 14.21 10.02
N ARG A 108 1.74 14.06 9.59
CA ARG A 108 1.25 12.86 8.88
C ARG A 108 1.69 12.78 7.42
N LEU A 109 2.23 13.87 6.88
CA LEU A 109 2.59 13.96 5.48
C LEU A 109 3.59 12.86 5.08
N GLY A 110 4.59 12.56 5.92
CA GLY A 110 5.54 11.47 5.66
C GLY A 110 4.84 10.11 5.47
N ILE A 111 3.89 9.79 6.34
CA ILE A 111 3.10 8.55 6.24
C ILE A 111 2.28 8.51 4.96
N PHE A 112 1.61 9.61 4.63
CA PHE A 112 0.79 9.69 3.42
C PHE A 112 1.64 9.57 2.16
N VAL A 113 2.81 10.21 2.10
CA VAL A 113 3.73 10.09 0.96
C VAL A 113 4.21 8.64 0.82
N VAL A 114 4.61 7.98 1.91
CA VAL A 114 5.00 6.56 1.88
C VAL A 114 3.85 5.68 1.37
N ILE A 115 2.63 5.89 1.85
CA ILE A 115 1.46 5.14 1.38
C ILE A 115 1.22 5.40 -0.12
N ILE A 116 1.21 6.65 -0.56
CA ILE A 116 0.96 7.01 -1.97
C ILE A 116 2.01 6.40 -2.88
N ILE A 117 3.30 6.49 -2.55
CA ILE A 117 4.38 5.86 -3.33
C ILE A 117 4.12 4.36 -3.46
N ASN A 118 3.78 3.67 -2.37
CA ASN A 118 3.52 2.23 -2.44
C ASN A 118 2.23 1.89 -3.21
N MET A 119 1.19 2.73 -3.16
CA MET A 119 -0.02 2.55 -3.99
C MET A 119 0.30 2.68 -5.48
N ILE A 120 1.14 3.64 -5.86
CA ILE A 120 1.62 3.77 -7.25
C ILE A 120 2.43 2.53 -7.64
N MET A 121 3.33 2.07 -6.77
CA MET A 121 4.10 0.85 -7.04
C MET A 121 3.19 -0.37 -7.18
N PHE A 122 2.14 -0.49 -6.37
CA PHE A 122 1.15 -1.57 -6.47
C PHE A 122 0.38 -1.54 -7.79
N ALA A 123 -0.05 -0.36 -8.24
CA ALA A 123 -0.71 -0.22 -9.53
C ALA A 123 0.19 -0.72 -10.67
N ASN A 124 1.47 -0.37 -10.61
CA ASN A 124 2.45 -0.74 -11.64
C ASN A 124 2.83 -2.22 -11.62
N GLU A 125 2.60 -2.98 -10.54
CA GLU A 125 2.91 -4.42 -10.49
C GLU A 125 2.07 -5.21 -11.51
N TRP A 126 0.91 -4.71 -11.92
CA TRP A 126 0.00 -5.39 -12.85
C TRP A 126 -0.05 -4.76 -14.25
N ASP A 127 0.76 -3.73 -14.52
CA ASP A 127 0.75 -3.02 -15.80
C ASP A 127 1.07 -3.95 -16.99
N SER A 128 1.86 -5.00 -16.80
CA SER A 128 2.16 -5.92 -17.92
C SER A 128 0.93 -6.72 -18.37
N ILE A 129 -0.06 -6.96 -17.50
CA ILE A 129 -1.27 -7.69 -17.89
C ILE A 129 -2.08 -6.87 -18.91
N SER A 130 -2.18 -5.56 -18.68
CA SER A 130 -2.91 -4.66 -19.59
C SER A 130 -2.30 -4.68 -21.01
N ARG A 131 -1.02 -5.04 -21.13
CA ARG A 131 -0.29 -5.20 -22.40
C ARG A 131 -0.38 -6.58 -23.01
N GLY A 132 -1.25 -7.46 -22.50
CA GLY A 132 -1.42 -8.79 -23.06
C GLY A 132 -0.57 -9.88 -22.39
N TYR A 133 0.24 -9.55 -21.38
CA TYR A 133 1.15 -10.52 -20.77
C TYR A 133 0.42 -11.50 -19.85
N ILE A 134 0.66 -12.80 -20.05
CA ILE A 134 0.22 -13.88 -19.16
C ILE A 134 1.41 -14.29 -18.30
N TYR A 135 1.28 -14.16 -16.98
CA TYR A 135 2.32 -14.58 -16.06
C TYR A 135 2.41 -16.10 -15.97
N THR A 136 3.63 -16.61 -15.84
CA THR A 136 3.85 -17.99 -15.38
C THR A 136 3.33 -18.13 -13.96
N PHE A 137 2.94 -19.36 -13.57
CA PHE A 137 2.42 -19.63 -12.23
C PHE A 137 3.41 -19.21 -11.12
N THR A 138 4.71 -19.48 -11.32
CA THR A 138 5.77 -19.07 -10.39
C THR A 138 5.93 -17.55 -10.33
N GLY A 139 5.86 -16.86 -11.48
CA GLY A 139 5.89 -15.40 -11.55
C GLY A 139 4.70 -14.74 -10.85
N LEU A 140 3.51 -15.32 -11.01
CA LEU A 140 2.28 -14.87 -10.36
C LEU A 140 2.37 -15.00 -8.83
N ILE A 141 2.77 -16.17 -8.32
CA ILE A 141 2.97 -16.39 -6.88
C ILE A 141 4.00 -15.40 -6.33
N GLY A 142 5.13 -15.21 -7.01
CA GLY A 142 6.17 -14.26 -6.59
C GLY A 142 5.64 -12.82 -6.47
N LYS A 143 4.80 -12.39 -7.40
CA LYS A 143 4.13 -11.08 -7.35
C LYS A 143 3.16 -10.96 -6.19
N LEU A 144 2.30 -11.96 -5.99
CA LEU A 144 1.33 -11.97 -4.88
C LEU A 144 2.02 -11.94 -3.52
N ILE A 145 3.10 -12.71 -3.34
CA ILE A 145 3.92 -12.67 -2.11
C ILE A 145 4.51 -11.27 -1.91
N ARG A 146 5.10 -10.66 -2.96
CA ARG A 146 5.68 -9.32 -2.87
C ARG A 146 4.64 -8.27 -2.48
N ILE A 147 3.45 -8.36 -3.07
CA ILE A 147 2.31 -7.49 -2.73
C ILE A 147 1.91 -7.68 -1.27
N ALA A 148 1.76 -8.92 -0.81
CA ALA A 148 1.38 -9.25 0.55
C ALA A 148 2.40 -8.70 1.58
N ILE A 149 3.70 -8.86 1.33
CA ILE A 149 4.76 -8.34 2.21
C ILE A 149 4.71 -6.80 2.27
N LYS A 150 4.59 -6.12 1.11
CA LYS A 150 4.47 -4.65 1.08
C LYS A 150 3.20 -4.17 1.81
N ALA A 151 2.06 -4.85 1.62
CA ALA A 151 0.81 -4.50 2.29
C ALA A 151 0.90 -4.70 3.81
N TYR A 152 1.56 -5.78 4.24
CA TYR A 152 1.88 -6.02 5.65
C TYR A 152 2.80 -4.92 6.22
N ALA A 153 3.83 -4.52 5.49
CA ALA A 153 4.76 -3.47 5.92
C ALA A 153 4.04 -2.11 6.09
N LEU A 154 3.14 -1.76 5.17
CA LEU A 154 2.28 -0.57 5.31
C LEU A 154 1.34 -0.67 6.51
N LYS A 155 0.80 -1.86 6.77
CA LYS A 155 -0.06 -2.12 7.93
C LYS A 155 0.68 -1.87 9.24
N GLU A 156 1.87 -2.45 9.39
CA GLU A 156 2.74 -2.26 10.55
C GLU A 156 3.11 -0.79 10.73
N PHE A 157 3.49 -0.12 9.64
CA PHE A 157 3.85 1.29 9.67
C PHE A 157 2.67 2.18 10.10
N SER A 158 1.46 1.93 9.58
CA SER A 158 0.24 2.64 10.01
C SER A 158 -0.07 2.42 11.50
N ASN A 159 0.34 1.28 12.06
CA ASN A 159 0.19 0.93 13.47
C ASN A 159 1.28 1.49 14.40
N ARG A 160 2.05 2.49 13.97
CA ARG A 160 3.18 3.06 14.74
C ARG A 160 4.40 2.14 14.84
N ASN A 161 4.42 1.01 14.14
CA ASN A 161 5.56 0.12 14.16
C ASN A 161 6.54 0.48 13.03
N LEU A 162 7.68 1.06 13.40
CA LEU A 162 8.71 1.46 12.45
C LEU A 162 9.36 0.26 11.74
N ASN A 163 9.17 -0.97 12.23
CA ASN A 163 9.59 -2.19 11.53
C ASN A 163 8.97 -2.28 10.13
N GLY A 164 7.77 -1.73 9.93
CA GLY A 164 7.16 -1.64 8.60
C GLY A 164 8.02 -0.86 7.60
N LEU A 165 8.62 0.27 8.00
CA LEU A 165 9.53 1.02 7.14
C LEU A 165 10.83 0.26 6.86
N ILE A 166 11.36 -0.47 7.85
CA ILE A 166 12.56 -1.31 7.65
C ILE A 166 12.30 -2.36 6.58
N ILE A 167 11.14 -3.03 6.62
CA ILE A 167 10.74 -4.00 5.60
C ILE A 167 10.68 -3.32 4.21
N LEU A 168 10.09 -2.13 4.10
CA LEU A 168 10.04 -1.39 2.84
C LEU A 168 11.42 -0.98 2.30
N ILE A 169 12.34 -0.59 3.20
CA ILE A 169 13.74 -0.29 2.83
C ILE A 169 14.40 -1.57 2.29
N ILE A 170 14.30 -2.69 3.00
CA ILE A 170 14.88 -3.98 2.56
C ILE A 170 14.32 -4.39 1.21
N ILE A 171 13.01 -4.30 0.99
CA ILE A 171 12.38 -4.62 -0.30
C ILE A 171 12.93 -3.73 -1.41
N SER A 172 13.10 -2.42 -1.14
CA SER A 172 13.64 -1.46 -2.11
C SER A 172 15.12 -1.71 -2.40
N LEU A 173 15.90 -2.22 -1.45
CA LEU A 173 17.29 -2.61 -1.71
C LEU A 173 17.36 -3.94 -2.48
N LEU A 174 16.51 -4.91 -2.15
CA LEU A 174 16.43 -6.18 -2.88
C LEU A 174 15.96 -6.01 -4.33
N SER A 175 15.17 -4.98 -4.64
CA SER A 175 14.81 -4.70 -6.04
C SER A 175 16.00 -4.32 -6.90
N ILE A 176 17.09 -3.81 -6.32
CA ILE A 176 18.34 -3.56 -7.06
C ILE A 176 18.89 -4.87 -7.62
N ILE A 177 19.00 -5.90 -6.78
CA ILE A 177 19.43 -7.24 -7.21
C ILE A 177 18.47 -7.76 -8.29
N GLY A 178 17.16 -7.57 -8.08
CA GLY A 178 16.13 -7.96 -9.03
C GLY A 178 16.25 -7.29 -10.40
N PHE A 179 16.62 -6.01 -10.47
CA PHE A 179 16.83 -5.30 -11.74
C PHE A 179 18.13 -5.74 -12.43
N GLN A 180 19.19 -5.97 -11.67
CA GLN A 180 20.49 -6.38 -12.20
C GLN A 180 20.48 -7.83 -12.71
N SER A 181 19.67 -8.70 -12.10
CA SER A 181 19.56 -10.10 -12.51
C SER A 181 18.72 -10.33 -13.77
N GLN A 182 17.99 -9.31 -14.25
CA GLN A 182 17.18 -9.44 -15.47
C GLN A 182 18.06 -9.36 -16.71
N GLY A 183 18.37 -10.51 -17.31
CA GLY A 183 19.16 -10.58 -18.55
C GLY A 183 18.53 -9.86 -19.77
N VAL A 184 17.21 -9.63 -19.74
CA VAL A 184 16.43 -9.12 -20.89
C VAL A 184 16.34 -7.58 -20.90
N PHE A 185 16.67 -6.91 -19.80
CA PHE A 185 16.56 -5.45 -19.73
C PHE A 185 17.78 -4.74 -20.36
N PRO A 186 17.55 -3.69 -21.18
CA PRO A 186 18.61 -2.78 -21.60
C PRO A 186 19.34 -2.21 -20.39
N ASP A 187 20.65 -1.97 -20.51
CA ASP A 187 21.47 -1.48 -19.40
C ASP A 187 20.98 -0.15 -18.84
N GLU A 188 20.41 0.71 -19.68
CA GLU A 188 19.79 1.97 -19.25
C GLU A 188 18.59 1.75 -18.33
N MET A 189 17.73 0.77 -18.64
CA MET A 189 16.59 0.42 -17.79
C MET A 189 17.05 -0.19 -16.46
N LYS A 190 18.11 -1.02 -16.48
CA LYS A 190 18.72 -1.56 -15.25
C LYS A 190 19.26 -0.46 -14.35
N LYS A 191 20.01 0.50 -14.94
CA LYS A 191 20.53 1.67 -14.23
C LYS A 191 19.40 2.51 -13.65
N PHE A 192 18.38 2.84 -14.45
CA PHE A 192 17.21 3.59 -13.99
C PHE A 192 16.51 2.89 -12.82
N GLY A 193 16.18 1.61 -12.94
CA GLY A 193 15.53 0.83 -11.88
C GLY A 193 16.37 0.76 -10.60
N THR A 194 17.69 0.68 -10.74
CA THR A 194 18.64 0.70 -9.61
C THR A 194 18.64 2.05 -8.90
N TYR A 195 18.79 3.16 -9.63
CA TYR A 195 18.79 4.50 -9.04
C TYR A 195 17.44 4.83 -8.41
N PHE A 196 16.35 4.48 -9.07
CA PHE A 196 15.01 4.66 -8.52
C PHE A 196 14.82 3.90 -7.20
N SER A 197 15.29 2.65 -7.15
CA SER A 197 15.26 1.82 -5.94
C SER A 197 16.07 2.43 -4.79
N LEU A 198 17.27 2.97 -5.09
CA LEU A 198 18.12 3.66 -4.11
C LEU A 198 17.47 4.95 -3.58
N VAL A 199 16.88 5.76 -4.47
CA VAL A 199 16.19 7.01 -4.08
C VAL A 199 15.01 6.70 -3.15
N ILE A 200 14.22 5.67 -3.46
CA ILE A 200 13.11 5.23 -2.59
C ILE A 200 13.64 4.74 -1.24
N ALA A 201 14.68 3.91 -1.22
CA ALA A 201 15.27 3.42 0.02
C ALA A 201 15.83 4.57 0.90
N ALA A 202 16.51 5.54 0.28
CA ALA A 202 17.01 6.73 0.96
C ALA A 202 15.85 7.56 1.53
N PHE A 203 14.79 7.78 0.75
CA PHE A 203 13.59 8.48 1.22
C PHE A 203 12.95 7.79 2.43
N TYR A 204 12.74 6.47 2.38
CA TYR A 204 12.20 5.72 3.53
C TYR A 204 13.13 5.76 4.75
N THR A 205 14.44 5.78 4.54
CA THR A 205 15.42 5.92 5.62
C THR A 205 15.33 7.28 6.31
N VAL A 206 15.21 8.37 5.54
CA VAL A 206 15.01 9.72 6.08
C VAL A 206 13.73 9.78 6.92
N ILE A 207 12.63 9.24 6.41
CA ILE A 207 11.37 9.15 7.15
C ILE A 207 11.58 8.32 8.43
N TYR A 208 12.22 7.15 8.36
CA TYR A 208 12.50 6.33 9.53
C TYR A 208 13.27 7.10 10.61
N ILE A 209 14.32 7.83 10.24
CA ILE A 209 15.13 8.64 11.17
C ILE A 209 14.28 9.72 11.82
N ILE A 210 13.55 10.51 11.03
CA ILE A 210 12.69 11.59 11.53
C ILE A 210 11.70 11.05 12.57
N TYR A 211 10.99 9.97 12.24
CA TYR A 211 9.99 9.40 13.13
C TYR A 211 10.61 8.74 14.37
N THR A 212 11.80 8.15 14.25
CA THR A 212 12.55 7.60 15.40
C THR A 212 12.95 8.70 16.38
N LEU A 213 13.51 9.81 15.89
CA LEU A 213 13.94 10.93 16.72
C LEU A 213 12.75 11.57 17.46
N ILE A 214 11.63 11.74 16.77
CA ILE A 214 10.39 12.25 17.35
C ILE A 214 9.85 11.28 18.41
N PHE A 215 9.83 9.97 18.12
CA PHE A 215 9.31 8.97 19.04
C PHE A 215 10.14 8.89 20.32
N LYS A 216 11.47 8.93 20.21
CA LYS A 216 12.38 9.00 21.38
C LYS A 216 12.10 10.24 22.23
N LYS A 217 11.89 11.41 21.61
CA LYS A 217 11.58 12.65 22.33
C LYS A 217 10.26 12.56 23.13
N GLN A 218 9.28 11.83 22.63
CA GLN A 218 7.97 11.65 23.29
C GLN A 218 7.99 10.65 24.45
N GLN A 219 8.97 9.74 24.52
CA GLN A 219 9.11 8.79 25.64
C GLN A 219 9.85 9.40 26.85
N ILE A 220 10.56 10.50 26.63
CA ILE A 220 11.32 11.21 27.68
C ILE A 220 10.43 12.25 28.40
N GLN A 221 9.26 12.58 27.83
CA GLN A 221 8.26 13.51 28.36
C GLN A 221 7.10 12.75 29.03
#